data_AF-A0A7C4I310-F1
#
_entry.id   AF-A0A7C4I310-F1
#
_cell.length_a   1.000
_cell.length_b   1.000
_cell.length_c   1.000
_cell.angle_alpha   90.00
_cell.angle_beta   90.00
_cell.angle_gamma   90.00
#
_symmetry.space_group_name_H-M   'P 1'
#
loop_
_entity.id
_entity.type
_entity.pdbx_description
1 polymer ?
#
loop_
_entity_poly.entity_id
_entity_poly.type
_entity_poly.pdbx_seq_one_letter_code
_entity_poly.pdbx_strand_id
1 'polypeptide(L)'
;MIKRCNVLYLLLEPEHKYPRCFCTDEELLIAKSIREFTEKEVFPRRQDLEGGWHRDEELAHRTLYELYYKCHKLGLTTANLPVEYGGGGFSPVVRQMINEELSRGDPGLSTLVGKIHWIVSIMFNRVHARRDLLEEFSPKLTGKVPYIACVCITEPEGGANIEDPSLEFRTLNVVIAKKQGDSYILNGHKIWPGPAAKPEYWDKWREKWPEIFAGHLGYWIVVSEDPSRGEE
;
A
#
# COMPACT_ATOMS: atom_id res chain seq x y z
N MET A 1 -19.30 19.09 -18.53
CA MET A 1 -18.51 19.99 -17.66
C MET A 1 -19.29 20.26 -16.39
N ILE A 2 -18.96 19.57 -15.29
CA ILE A 2 -19.49 19.93 -13.97
C ILE A 2 -18.78 21.23 -13.57
N LYS A 3 -19.48 22.36 -13.63
CA LYS A 3 -18.99 23.64 -13.11
C LYS A 3 -18.73 23.46 -11.61
N ARG A 4 -17.52 23.80 -11.15
CA ARG A 4 -17.16 23.84 -9.72
C ARG A 4 -18.27 24.59 -8.96
N CYS A 5 -18.96 23.91 -8.05
CA CYS A 5 -19.70 24.60 -7.00
C CYS A 5 -18.65 25.35 -6.17
N ASN A 6 -18.59 26.67 -6.31
CA ASN A 6 -17.77 27.58 -5.51
C ASN A 6 -18.31 27.69 -4.07
N VAL A 7 -18.60 26.56 -3.42
CA VAL A 7 -18.72 26.52 -1.97
C VAL A 7 -17.31 26.22 -1.47
N LEU A 8 -16.55 27.29 -1.24
CA LEU A 8 -15.14 27.25 -0.85
C LEU A 8 -15.03 26.72 0.59
N TYR A 9 -15.17 25.40 0.77
CA TYR A 9 -14.81 24.78 2.04
C TYR A 9 -13.29 24.91 2.18
N LEU A 10 -12.84 25.93 2.92
CA LEU A 10 -11.43 26.31 3.02
C LEU A 10 -10.54 25.12 3.39
N LEU A 11 -11.05 24.23 4.24
CA LEU A 11 -10.39 23.00 4.69
C LEU A 11 -10.22 21.95 3.59
N LEU A 12 -10.73 22.17 2.37
CA LEU A 12 -10.30 21.37 1.23
C LEU A 12 -8.87 21.72 0.86
N GLU A 13 -8.46 22.99 0.86
CA GLU A 13 -7.14 23.41 0.37
C GLU A 13 -6.03 22.99 1.36
N PRO A 14 -4.92 22.38 0.90
CA PRO A 14 -3.85 21.89 1.78
C PRO A 14 -3.36 22.93 2.81
N GLU A 15 -3.31 24.20 2.41
CA GLU A 15 -2.86 25.32 3.24
C GLU A 15 -3.71 25.55 4.49
N HIS A 16 -5.00 25.21 4.44
CA HIS A 16 -5.92 25.35 5.56
C HIS A 16 -6.22 24.01 6.22
N LYS A 17 -6.11 22.93 5.45
CA LYS A 17 -6.39 21.56 5.87
C LYS A 17 -5.36 21.02 6.85
N TYR A 18 -4.08 21.30 6.62
CA TYR A 18 -2.98 20.78 7.44
C TYR A 18 -2.48 21.83 8.42
N PRO A 19 -2.64 21.63 9.75
CA PRO A 19 -2.19 22.59 10.72
C PRO A 19 -0.65 22.73 10.70
N ARG A 20 -0.17 23.97 10.73
CA ARG A 20 1.27 24.30 10.73
C ARG A 20 2.05 23.78 11.94
N CYS A 21 1.35 23.39 13.01
CA CYS A 21 1.98 22.72 14.16
C CYS A 21 2.39 21.27 13.87
N PHE A 22 1.88 20.65 12.80
CA PHE A 22 2.21 19.28 12.41
C PHE A 22 3.01 19.17 11.11
N CYS A 23 3.13 20.24 10.32
CA CYS A 23 3.78 20.17 9.01
C CYS A 23 4.55 21.44 8.63
N THR A 24 5.60 21.26 7.83
CA THR A 24 6.43 22.35 7.30
C THR A 24 5.85 22.95 6.01
N ASP A 25 6.38 24.09 5.56
CA ASP A 25 6.05 24.65 4.25
C ASP A 25 6.37 23.69 3.09
N GLU A 26 7.48 22.97 3.19
CA GLU A 26 7.90 22.00 2.18
C GLU A 26 6.95 20.80 2.10
N GLU A 27 6.54 20.24 3.24
CA GLU A 27 5.56 19.15 3.29
C GLU A 27 4.20 19.58 2.72
N LEU A 28 3.83 20.84 2.93
CA LEU A 28 2.64 21.43 2.32
C LEU A 28 2.75 21.58 0.80
N LEU A 29 3.92 21.91 0.26
CA LEU A 29 4.14 21.91 -1.19
C LEU A 29 4.03 20.51 -1.77
N ILE A 30 4.50 19.48 -1.05
CA ILE A 30 4.31 18.08 -1.43
C ILE A 30 2.81 17.74 -1.48
N ALA A 31 2.04 18.08 -0.44
CA ALA A 31 0.60 17.86 -0.40
C ALA A 31 -0.14 18.54 -1.57
N LYS A 32 0.21 19.78 -1.91
CA LYS A 32 -0.34 20.49 -3.08
C LYS A 32 -0.01 19.79 -4.39
N SER A 33 1.21 19.31 -4.54
CA SER A 33 1.64 18.58 -5.75
C SER A 33 0.85 17.28 -5.92
N ILE A 34 0.61 16.55 -4.82
CA ILE A 34 -0.21 15.32 -4.83
C ILE A 34 -1.67 15.66 -5.16
N ARG A 35 -2.22 16.72 -4.57
CA ARG A 35 -3.56 17.22 -4.90
C ARG A 35 -3.71 17.50 -6.38
N GLU A 36 -2.78 18.24 -6.97
CA GLU A 36 -2.81 18.56 -8.40
C GLU A 36 -2.75 17.30 -9.25
N PHE A 37 -1.90 16.35 -8.89
CA PHE A 37 -1.85 15.04 -9.53
C PHE A 37 -3.20 14.32 -9.43
N THR A 38 -3.81 14.25 -8.24
CA THR A 38 -5.12 13.62 -8.04
C THR A 38 -6.18 14.29 -8.94
N GLU A 39 -6.22 15.61 -9.00
CA GLU A 39 -7.19 16.38 -9.80
C GLU A 39 -6.99 16.21 -11.31
N LYS A 40 -5.75 16.18 -11.79
CA LYS A 40 -5.42 16.11 -13.22
C LYS A 40 -5.43 14.68 -13.76
N GLU A 41 -5.03 13.69 -12.96
CA GLU A 41 -4.76 12.35 -13.44
C GLU A 41 -5.76 11.31 -12.90
N VAL A 42 -6.13 11.39 -11.61
CA VAL A 42 -6.97 10.36 -10.96
C VAL A 42 -8.45 10.65 -11.18
N PHE A 43 -8.92 11.87 -10.86
CA PHE A 43 -10.33 12.25 -10.96
C PHE A 43 -10.97 11.97 -12.34
N PRO A 44 -10.31 12.28 -13.48
CA PRO A 44 -10.85 11.99 -14.80
C PRO A 44 -11.02 10.50 -15.10
N ARG A 45 -10.25 9.63 -14.42
CA ARG A 45 -10.21 8.18 -14.68
C ARG A 45 -10.98 7.35 -13.65
N ARG A 46 -11.72 7.97 -12.73
CA ARG A 46 -12.46 7.24 -11.67
C ARG A 46 -13.48 6.23 -12.21
N GLN A 47 -14.13 6.54 -13.34
CA GLN A 47 -15.03 5.56 -13.94
C GLN A 47 -14.25 4.38 -14.51
N ASP A 48 -13.09 4.62 -15.11
CA ASP A 48 -12.25 3.56 -15.68
C ASP A 48 -11.67 2.66 -14.59
N LEU A 49 -11.31 3.22 -13.42
CA LEU A 49 -10.92 2.45 -12.22
C LEU A 49 -12.00 1.46 -11.77
N GLU A 50 -13.26 1.73 -12.10
CA GLU A 50 -14.42 0.88 -11.81
C GLU A 50 -14.83 -0.01 -13.00
N GLY A 51 -14.01 -0.06 -14.06
CA GLY A 51 -14.25 -0.80 -15.30
C GLY A 51 -15.18 -0.09 -16.28
N GLY A 52 -15.37 1.22 -16.13
CA GLY A 52 -16.27 2.02 -16.95
C GLY A 52 -17.73 1.59 -16.79
N TRP A 53 -18.55 1.92 -17.80
CA TRP A 53 -19.97 1.59 -17.80
C TRP A 53 -20.25 0.07 -17.79
N HIS A 54 -19.33 -0.72 -18.34
CA HIS A 54 -19.50 -2.15 -18.53
C HIS A 54 -18.83 -3.02 -17.45
N ARG A 55 -18.22 -2.40 -16.42
CA ARG A 55 -17.46 -3.13 -15.39
C ARG A 55 -16.38 -4.04 -15.99
N ASP A 56 -15.69 -3.53 -17.00
CA ASP A 56 -14.57 -4.19 -17.65
C ASP A 56 -13.39 -4.30 -16.68
N GLU A 57 -13.11 -5.52 -16.24
CA GLU A 57 -12.04 -5.82 -15.30
C GLU A 57 -10.65 -5.43 -15.84
N GLU A 58 -10.42 -5.60 -17.14
CA GLU A 58 -9.14 -5.26 -17.74
C GLU A 58 -8.92 -3.75 -17.75
N LEU A 59 -9.96 -2.98 -18.09
CA LEU A 59 -9.90 -1.51 -18.02
C LEU A 59 -9.62 -1.04 -16.59
N ALA A 60 -10.27 -1.64 -15.59
CA ALA A 60 -10.06 -1.32 -14.18
C ALA A 60 -8.60 -1.55 -13.75
N HIS A 61 -8.07 -2.75 -13.96
CA HIS A 61 -6.69 -3.09 -13.57
C HIS A 61 -5.65 -2.27 -14.33
N ARG A 62 -5.84 -2.10 -15.65
CA ARG A 62 -4.93 -1.28 -16.46
C ARG A 62 -4.87 0.15 -15.92
N THR A 63 -6.03 0.75 -15.68
CA THR A 63 -6.13 2.12 -15.18
C THR A 63 -5.49 2.24 -13.79
N LEU A 64 -5.73 1.27 -12.90
CA LEU A 64 -5.14 1.23 -11.57
C LEU A 64 -3.62 1.17 -11.64
N TYR A 65 -3.04 0.27 -12.44
CA TYR A 65 -1.59 0.12 -12.54
C TYR A 65 -0.92 1.28 -13.29
N GLU A 66 -1.57 1.89 -14.28
CA GLU A 66 -1.08 3.12 -14.92
C GLU A 66 -1.01 4.28 -13.91
N LEU A 67 -2.03 4.45 -13.08
CA LEU A 67 -2.05 5.49 -12.05
C LEU A 67 -1.04 5.18 -10.94
N TYR A 68 -0.94 3.94 -10.49
CA TYR A 68 0.05 3.51 -9.51
C TYR A 68 1.48 3.69 -10.02
N TYR A 69 1.74 3.41 -11.30
CA TYR A 69 3.02 3.72 -11.95
C TYR A 69 3.35 5.22 -11.92
N LYS A 70 2.36 6.08 -12.17
CA LYS A 70 2.56 7.54 -12.04
C LYS A 70 2.84 7.95 -10.60
N CYS A 71 2.13 7.40 -9.61
CA CYS A 71 2.42 7.61 -8.19
C CYS A 71 3.85 7.20 -7.83
N HIS A 72 4.31 6.05 -8.35
CA HIS A 72 5.66 5.57 -8.14
C HIS A 72 6.71 6.50 -8.76
N LYS A 73 6.51 6.98 -9.99
CA LYS A 73 7.41 7.97 -10.62
C LYS A 73 7.50 9.30 -9.87
N LEU A 74 6.45 9.66 -9.15
CA LEU A 74 6.43 10.83 -8.26
C LEU A 74 7.09 10.55 -6.89
N GLY A 75 7.62 9.33 -6.66
CA GLY A 75 8.23 8.92 -5.39
C GLY A 75 7.23 8.60 -4.28
N LEU A 76 5.92 8.56 -4.57
CA LEU A 76 4.89 8.40 -3.54
C LEU A 76 4.89 7.01 -2.92
N THR A 77 5.23 5.96 -3.69
CA THR A 77 5.23 4.58 -3.18
C THR A 77 6.42 4.27 -2.27
N THR A 78 7.55 4.95 -2.47
CA THR A 78 8.77 4.81 -1.66
C THR A 78 8.99 5.97 -0.69
N ALA A 79 7.95 6.76 -0.44
CA ALA A 79 7.98 7.94 0.40
C ALA A 79 8.65 7.73 1.77
N ASN A 80 8.29 6.64 2.47
CA ASN A 80 8.80 6.34 3.81
C ASN A 80 9.98 5.35 3.82
N LEU A 81 10.50 4.96 2.65
CA LEU A 81 11.73 4.18 2.57
C LEU A 81 12.91 5.10 2.93
N PRO A 82 13.88 4.66 3.75
CA PRO A 82 15.02 5.50 4.11
C PRO A 82 15.85 5.89 2.88
N VAL A 83 16.49 7.05 2.96
CA VAL A 83 17.23 7.65 1.83
C VAL A 83 18.42 6.79 1.43
N GLU A 84 19.09 6.15 2.38
CA GLU A 84 20.21 5.23 2.14
C GLU A 84 19.81 4.01 1.30
N TYR A 85 18.51 3.71 1.21
CA TYR A 85 17.93 2.64 0.40
C TYR A 85 17.23 3.19 -0.87
N GLY A 86 17.45 4.45 -1.24
CA GLY A 86 16.89 5.09 -2.43
C GLY A 86 15.44 5.58 -2.29
N GLY A 87 14.93 5.65 -1.06
CA GLY A 87 13.60 6.18 -0.76
C GLY A 87 13.55 7.69 -0.56
N GLY A 88 12.34 8.19 -0.30
CA GLY A 88 12.10 9.63 -0.06
C GLY A 88 12.45 10.10 1.35
N GLY A 89 12.54 9.20 2.34
CA GLY A 89 12.79 9.56 3.74
C GLY A 89 11.74 10.51 4.33
N PHE A 90 10.54 10.55 3.77
CA PHE A 90 9.49 11.49 4.16
C PHE A 90 8.95 11.16 5.55
N SER A 91 8.50 12.23 6.24
CA SER A 91 7.94 12.11 7.57
C SER A 91 6.63 11.29 7.55
N PRO A 92 6.24 10.71 8.71
CA PRO A 92 4.92 10.09 8.85
C PRO A 92 3.77 11.03 8.51
N VAL A 93 3.96 12.35 8.63
CA VAL A 93 2.93 13.35 8.30
C VAL A 93 2.72 13.41 6.79
N VAL A 94 3.79 13.52 6.00
CA VAL A 94 3.70 13.48 4.53
C VAL A 94 3.06 12.17 4.05
N ARG A 95 3.37 11.04 4.68
CA ARG A 95 2.72 9.77 4.38
C ARG A 95 1.19 9.85 4.53
N GLN A 96 0.69 10.50 5.58
CA GLN A 96 -0.76 10.69 5.74
C GLN A 96 -1.32 11.67 4.71
N MET A 97 -0.59 12.73 4.37
CA MET A 97 -0.98 13.65 3.30
C MET A 97 -1.12 12.94 1.95
N ILE A 98 -0.19 12.01 1.62
CA ILE A 98 -0.27 11.18 0.41
C ILE A 98 -1.58 10.38 0.40
N ASN A 99 -1.86 9.63 1.46
CA ASN A 99 -3.07 8.82 1.54
C ASN A 99 -4.32 9.69 1.42
N GLU A 100 -4.37 10.81 2.13
CA GLU A 100 -5.56 11.65 2.18
C GLU A 100 -5.83 12.36 0.84
N GLU A 101 -4.81 12.92 0.20
CA GLU A 101 -4.97 13.60 -1.09
C GLU A 101 -5.23 12.61 -2.25
N LEU A 102 -4.66 11.41 -2.23
CA LEU A 102 -4.99 10.37 -3.22
C LEU A 102 -6.41 9.83 -3.02
N SER A 103 -6.84 9.62 -1.76
CA SER A 103 -8.18 9.08 -1.44
C SER A 103 -9.32 9.99 -1.88
N ARG A 104 -9.07 11.30 -2.07
CA ARG A 104 -10.04 12.21 -2.69
C ARG A 104 -10.41 11.78 -4.11
N GLY A 105 -9.43 11.27 -4.86
CA GLY A 105 -9.61 10.77 -6.21
C GLY A 105 -10.10 9.33 -6.18
N ASP A 106 -9.32 8.45 -5.55
CA ASP A 106 -9.65 7.03 -5.44
C ASP A 106 -9.04 6.39 -4.18
N PRO A 107 -9.86 5.85 -3.25
CA PRO A 107 -9.36 5.21 -2.05
C PRO A 107 -8.66 3.86 -2.32
N GLY A 108 -8.97 3.18 -3.43
CA GLY A 108 -8.32 1.93 -3.83
C GLY A 108 -6.84 2.14 -4.19
N LEU A 109 -6.55 3.12 -5.03
CA LEU A 109 -5.21 3.57 -5.40
C LEU A 109 -4.43 4.05 -4.18
N SER A 110 -5.04 4.86 -3.33
CA SER A 110 -4.45 5.31 -2.06
C SER A 110 -4.06 4.11 -1.19
N THR A 111 -4.96 3.14 -1.04
CA THR A 111 -4.70 1.91 -0.28
C THR A 111 -3.53 1.13 -0.88
N LEU A 112 -3.48 1.00 -2.22
CA LEU A 112 -2.40 0.29 -2.91
C LEU A 112 -1.02 0.94 -2.68
N VAL A 113 -0.94 2.27 -2.75
CA VAL A 113 0.27 3.03 -2.37
C VAL A 113 0.63 2.78 -0.90
N GLY A 114 -0.37 2.87 -0.01
CA GLY A 114 -0.20 2.65 1.42
C GLY A 114 0.30 1.25 1.79
N LYS A 115 0.04 0.21 1.00
CA LYS A 115 0.52 -1.17 1.25
C LYS A 115 2.05 -1.25 1.21
N ILE A 116 2.70 -0.56 0.28
CA ILE A 116 4.17 -0.49 0.27
C ILE A 116 4.68 0.22 1.52
N HIS A 117 4.03 1.30 1.94
CA HIS A 117 4.44 2.00 3.16
C HIS A 117 4.34 1.12 4.40
N TRP A 118 3.33 0.25 4.47
CA TRP A 118 3.20 -0.74 5.54
C TRP A 118 4.37 -1.72 5.55
N ILE A 119 4.72 -2.28 4.40
CA ILE A 119 5.85 -3.22 4.27
C ILE A 119 7.16 -2.58 4.68
N VAL A 120 7.42 -1.35 4.21
CA VAL A 120 8.59 -0.57 4.62
C VAL A 120 8.60 -0.31 6.13
N SER A 121 7.43 -0.03 6.73
CA SER A 121 7.32 0.18 8.17
C SER A 121 7.62 -1.09 8.97
N ILE A 122 7.27 -2.27 8.45
CA ILE A 122 7.60 -3.57 9.06
C ILE A 122 9.12 -3.80 9.04
N MET A 123 9.78 -3.49 7.91
CA MET A 123 11.23 -3.69 7.77
C MET A 123 12.06 -2.70 8.60
N PHE A 124 11.60 -1.46 8.74
CA PHE A 124 12.32 -0.37 9.41
C PHE A 124 11.77 -0.01 10.80
N ASN A 125 11.05 -0.94 11.46
CA ASN A 125 10.48 -0.68 12.77
C ASN A 125 11.59 -0.31 13.80
N ARG A 126 11.33 0.73 14.61
CA ARG A 126 12.25 1.27 15.64
C ARG A 126 12.72 0.23 16.66
N VAL A 127 11.96 -0.85 16.88
CA VAL A 127 12.33 -1.89 17.84
C VAL A 127 13.29 -2.91 17.22
N HIS A 128 13.06 -3.29 15.95
CA HIS A 128 13.83 -4.31 15.24
C HIS A 128 13.93 -3.96 13.76
N ALA A 129 14.97 -3.21 13.37
CA ALA A 129 15.22 -2.94 11.97
C ALA A 129 15.76 -4.19 11.27
N ARG A 130 15.01 -4.72 10.31
CA ARG A 130 15.37 -5.85 9.45
C ARG A 130 16.15 -5.35 8.23
N ARG A 131 17.41 -4.99 8.47
CA ARG A 131 18.33 -4.49 7.42
C ARG A 131 18.49 -5.47 6.27
N ASP A 132 18.48 -6.77 6.56
CA ASP A 132 18.50 -7.85 5.58
C ASP A 132 17.33 -7.73 4.58
N LEU A 133 16.12 -7.47 5.08
CA LEU A 133 14.95 -7.26 4.22
C LEU A 133 15.02 -5.92 3.46
N LEU A 134 15.52 -4.86 4.09
CA LEU A 134 15.70 -3.57 3.41
C LEU A 134 16.69 -3.68 2.24
N GLU A 135 17.82 -4.38 2.43
CA GLU A 135 18.81 -4.62 1.38
C GLU A 135 18.25 -5.49 0.25
N GLU A 136 17.44 -6.51 0.57
CA GLU A 136 16.85 -7.37 -0.45
C GLU A 136 15.72 -6.68 -1.25
N PHE A 137 14.84 -5.95 -0.57
CA PHE A 137 13.62 -5.42 -1.18
C PHE A 137 13.76 -4.00 -1.72
N SER A 138 14.66 -3.17 -1.19
CA SER A 138 14.82 -1.80 -1.68
C SER A 138 15.10 -1.71 -3.18
N PRO A 139 15.95 -2.54 -3.82
CA PRO A 139 16.17 -2.44 -5.27
C PRO A 139 14.91 -2.77 -6.08
N LYS A 140 14.03 -3.64 -5.55
CA LYS A 140 12.73 -3.96 -6.16
C LYS A 140 11.75 -2.79 -5.98
N LEU A 141 11.74 -2.15 -4.81
CA LEU A 141 10.84 -1.03 -4.50
C LEU A 141 11.21 0.26 -5.23
N THR A 142 12.49 0.50 -5.49
CA THR A 142 13.00 1.70 -6.18
C THR A 142 13.28 1.47 -7.67
N GLY A 143 13.01 0.27 -8.18
CA GLY A 143 13.18 -0.07 -9.59
C GLY A 143 12.32 0.81 -10.51
N LYS A 144 12.66 0.92 -11.80
CA LYS A 144 11.96 1.83 -12.73
C LYS A 144 10.47 1.54 -12.90
N VAL A 145 10.08 0.28 -12.71
CA VAL A 145 8.69 -0.20 -12.82
C VAL A 145 8.33 -0.76 -11.45
N PRO A 146 7.20 -0.36 -10.86
CA PRO A 146 6.89 -0.69 -9.49
C PRO A 146 6.35 -2.10 -9.37
N TYR A 147 6.68 -2.71 -8.25
CA TYR A 147 5.93 -3.84 -7.74
C TYR A 147 4.74 -3.37 -6.89
N ILE A 148 3.75 -4.24 -6.78
CA ILE A 148 2.73 -4.17 -5.74
C ILE A 148 2.99 -5.25 -4.70
N ALA A 149 2.31 -5.16 -3.56
CA ALA A 149 2.41 -6.15 -2.52
C ALA A 149 1.17 -6.12 -1.63
N CYS A 150 0.95 -7.22 -0.92
CA CYS A 150 -0.16 -7.36 0.00
C CYS A 150 0.34 -7.62 1.41
N VAL A 151 -0.39 -7.06 2.39
CA VAL A 151 -0.23 -7.37 3.82
C VAL A 151 -1.47 -8.13 4.28
N CYS A 152 -1.23 -9.32 4.83
CA CYS A 152 -2.24 -10.33 5.18
C CYS A 152 -2.27 -10.50 6.70
N ILE A 153 -3.21 -9.81 7.37
CA ILE A 153 -3.31 -9.81 8.83
C ILE A 153 -4.57 -10.52 9.28
N THR A 154 -5.73 -10.06 8.82
CA THR A 154 -7.06 -10.55 9.25
C THR A 154 -7.23 -12.05 9.04
N GLU A 155 -7.71 -12.72 10.08
CA GLU A 155 -8.06 -14.14 10.10
C GLU A 155 -9.60 -14.30 10.17
N PRO A 156 -10.17 -15.45 9.79
CA PRO A 156 -11.61 -15.71 9.94
C PRO A 156 -12.16 -15.45 11.34
N GLU A 157 -11.36 -15.79 12.37
CA GLU A 157 -11.69 -15.65 13.78
C GLU A 157 -11.54 -14.20 14.31
N GLY A 158 -10.90 -13.31 13.56
CA GLY A 158 -10.58 -11.99 14.09
C GLY A 158 -9.83 -11.03 13.17
N GLY A 159 -10.15 -9.74 13.33
CA GLY A 159 -9.50 -8.62 12.65
C GLY A 159 -9.13 -7.51 13.61
N ALA A 160 -10.12 -6.83 14.19
CA ALA A 160 -9.89 -5.73 15.13
C ALA A 160 -9.28 -6.19 16.48
N ASN A 161 -9.55 -7.44 16.86
CA ASN A 161 -9.09 -8.07 18.09
C ASN A 161 -7.71 -8.74 17.94
N ILE A 162 -7.08 -8.66 16.77
CA ILE A 162 -5.83 -9.36 16.47
C ILE A 162 -4.64 -8.87 17.31
N GLU A 163 -4.68 -7.60 17.69
CA GLU A 163 -3.69 -6.95 18.57
C GLU A 163 -4.22 -6.77 20.00
N ASP A 164 -5.36 -7.38 20.36
CA ASP A 164 -5.93 -7.24 21.70
C ASP A 164 -5.06 -7.99 22.74
N PRO A 165 -4.35 -7.29 23.63
CA PRO A 165 -3.47 -7.92 24.60
C PRO A 165 -4.25 -8.76 25.62
N SER A 166 -5.54 -8.47 25.85
CA SER A 166 -6.40 -9.26 26.75
C SER A 166 -6.70 -10.66 26.20
N LEU A 167 -6.57 -10.83 24.89
CA LEU A 167 -6.74 -12.11 24.23
C LEU A 167 -5.42 -12.88 24.11
N GLU A 168 -4.31 -12.35 24.65
CA GLU A 168 -2.99 -13.00 24.61
C GLU A 168 -2.60 -13.45 23.18
N PHE A 169 -2.96 -12.66 22.16
CA PHE A 169 -2.75 -12.96 20.74
C PHE A 169 -3.41 -14.27 20.25
N ARG A 170 -4.41 -14.82 20.96
CA ARG A 170 -5.12 -16.06 20.59
C ARG A 170 -5.86 -15.99 19.25
N THR A 171 -6.03 -14.81 18.70
CA THR A 171 -6.65 -14.55 17.39
C THR A 171 -5.62 -14.43 16.26
N LEU A 172 -4.32 -14.64 16.55
CA LEU A 172 -3.20 -14.78 15.60
C LEU A 172 -2.79 -16.26 15.47
N ASN A 173 -3.76 -17.17 15.58
CA ASN A 173 -3.53 -18.59 15.80
C ASN A 173 -3.83 -19.43 14.56
N VAL A 174 -4.41 -18.85 13.50
CA VAL A 174 -4.84 -19.66 12.35
C VAL A 174 -3.68 -19.97 11.41
N VAL A 175 -2.59 -19.17 11.39
CA VAL A 175 -1.45 -19.44 10.51
C VAL A 175 -0.19 -19.86 11.28
N ILE A 176 0.10 -21.16 11.22
CA ILE A 176 1.24 -21.79 11.91
C ILE A 176 2.39 -21.98 10.93
N ALA A 177 3.58 -21.54 11.33
CA ALA A 177 4.81 -21.72 10.58
C ALA A 177 5.62 -22.89 11.16
N LYS A 178 5.62 -24.02 10.46
CA LYS A 178 6.44 -25.17 10.80
C LYS A 178 7.76 -25.13 10.04
N LYS A 179 8.87 -25.01 10.76
CA LYS A 179 10.21 -25.04 10.16
C LYS A 179 10.49 -26.41 9.51
N GLN A 180 10.90 -26.39 8.25
CA GLN A 180 11.36 -27.56 7.49
C GLN A 180 12.65 -27.20 6.76
N GLY A 181 13.79 -27.61 7.34
CA GLY A 181 15.11 -27.27 6.80
C GLY A 181 15.40 -25.77 6.88
N ASP A 182 15.62 -25.15 5.72
CA ASP A 182 15.84 -23.72 5.50
C ASP A 182 14.55 -22.93 5.18
N SER A 183 13.40 -23.60 5.21
CA SER A 183 12.09 -23.02 4.87
C SER A 183 11.06 -23.22 5.98
N TYR A 184 9.91 -22.55 5.83
CA TYR A 184 8.74 -22.75 6.67
C TYR A 184 7.56 -23.23 5.83
N ILE A 185 6.87 -24.26 6.31
CA ILE A 185 5.54 -24.62 5.83
C ILE A 185 4.54 -23.78 6.61
N LEU A 186 3.72 -23.00 5.90
CA LEU A 186 2.62 -22.23 6.49
C LEU A 186 1.31 -22.99 6.27
N ASN A 187 0.55 -23.27 7.33
CA ASN A 187 -0.82 -23.78 7.23
C ASN A 187 -1.79 -22.80 7.89
N GLY A 188 -2.91 -22.51 7.22
CA GLY A 188 -3.93 -21.60 7.73
C GLY A 188 -4.67 -20.78 6.67
N HIS A 189 -5.48 -19.83 7.14
CA HIS A 189 -6.32 -18.97 6.31
C HIS A 189 -6.23 -17.50 6.73
N LYS A 190 -6.03 -16.61 5.74
CA LYS A 190 -6.19 -15.16 5.88
C LYS A 190 -7.34 -14.68 5.01
N ILE A 191 -8.04 -13.65 5.45
CA ILE A 191 -9.16 -13.05 4.72
C ILE A 191 -8.92 -11.55 4.47
N TRP A 192 -9.53 -11.05 3.40
CA TRP A 192 -9.37 -9.66 2.92
C TRP A 192 -7.94 -9.19 2.56
N PRO A 193 -7.02 -10.04 2.05
CA PRO A 193 -5.73 -9.55 1.59
C PRO A 193 -5.89 -8.74 0.28
N GLY A 194 -5.71 -7.42 0.35
CA GLY A 194 -5.69 -6.55 -0.84
C GLY A 194 -4.28 -6.06 -1.15
N PRO A 195 -3.78 -6.12 -2.40
CA PRO A 195 -4.38 -6.75 -3.59
C PRO A 195 -3.99 -8.24 -3.71
N ALA A 196 -4.86 -9.18 -3.32
CA ALA A 196 -4.64 -10.61 -3.58
C ALA A 196 -5.32 -11.07 -4.87
N ALA A 197 -4.65 -11.98 -5.57
CA ALA A 197 -5.14 -12.63 -6.77
C ALA A 197 -4.42 -13.96 -6.95
N LYS A 198 -4.93 -14.82 -7.83
CA LYS A 198 -4.19 -16.03 -8.19
C LYS A 198 -2.86 -15.66 -8.86
N PRO A 199 -1.76 -16.39 -8.62
CA PRO A 199 -0.44 -16.06 -9.17
C PRO A 199 -0.43 -15.82 -10.69
N GLU A 200 -1.22 -16.58 -11.44
CA GLU A 200 -1.27 -16.50 -12.90
C GLU A 200 -1.78 -15.13 -13.39
N TYR A 201 -2.56 -14.41 -12.57
CA TYR A 201 -2.98 -13.05 -12.91
C TYR A 201 -1.83 -12.05 -12.82
N TRP A 202 -0.92 -12.20 -11.86
CA TRP A 202 0.26 -11.35 -11.76
C TRP A 202 1.17 -11.52 -12.96
N ASP A 203 1.40 -12.77 -13.38
CA ASP A 203 2.20 -13.08 -14.56
C ASP A 203 1.55 -12.54 -15.83
N LYS A 204 0.24 -12.74 -15.98
CA LYS A 204 -0.54 -12.19 -17.10
C LYS A 204 -0.45 -10.67 -17.18
N TRP A 205 -0.60 -9.96 -16.07
CA TRP A 205 -0.54 -8.48 -16.06
C TRP A 205 0.87 -7.98 -16.32
N ARG A 206 1.89 -8.67 -15.81
CA ARG A 206 3.29 -8.34 -16.09
C ARG A 206 3.65 -8.54 -17.56
N GLU A 207 3.19 -9.62 -18.19
CA GLU A 207 3.40 -9.85 -19.63
C GLU A 207 2.67 -8.80 -20.47
N LYS A 208 1.45 -8.42 -20.05
CA LYS A 208 0.60 -7.49 -20.80
C LYS A 208 1.02 -6.03 -20.67
N TRP A 209 1.52 -5.63 -19.50
CA TRP A 209 1.87 -4.25 -19.15
C TRP A 209 3.27 -4.12 -18.51
N PRO A 210 4.34 -4.66 -19.13
CA PRO A 210 5.66 -4.74 -18.53
C PRO A 210 6.30 -3.38 -18.24
N GLU A 211 5.82 -2.32 -18.88
CA GLU A 211 6.30 -0.95 -18.74
C GLU A 211 5.74 -0.21 -17.51
N ILE A 212 4.64 -0.71 -16.93
CA ILE A 212 3.97 -0.10 -15.77
C ILE A 212 3.79 -1.05 -14.59
N PHE A 213 3.98 -2.36 -14.77
CA PHE A 213 3.79 -3.36 -13.73
C PHE A 213 4.93 -4.39 -13.69
N ALA A 214 5.71 -4.37 -12.61
CA ALA A 214 6.85 -5.29 -12.46
C ALA A 214 6.45 -6.66 -11.90
N GLY A 215 5.34 -6.72 -11.15
CA GLY A 215 4.85 -7.94 -10.50
C GLY A 215 4.35 -7.70 -9.08
N HIS A 216 4.16 -8.81 -8.36
CA HIS A 216 3.73 -8.84 -6.96
C HIS A 216 4.90 -9.33 -6.07
N LEU A 217 5.25 -8.62 -4.99
CA LEU A 217 6.35 -9.00 -4.07
C LEU A 217 6.00 -10.16 -3.13
N GLY A 218 4.78 -10.66 -3.20
CA GLY A 218 4.28 -11.74 -2.35
C GLY A 218 3.38 -11.25 -1.22
N TYR A 219 2.98 -12.21 -0.39
CA TYR A 219 2.00 -12.03 0.68
C TYR A 219 2.72 -11.89 2.02
N TRP A 220 2.74 -10.67 2.56
CA TRP A 220 3.39 -10.37 3.82
C TRP A 220 2.46 -10.69 4.98
N ILE A 221 2.83 -11.69 5.76
CA ILE A 221 1.94 -12.33 6.74
C ILE A 221 2.59 -12.36 8.12
N VAL A 222 1.74 -12.25 9.15
CA VAL A 222 2.12 -12.55 10.53
C VAL A 222 1.67 -13.98 10.84
N VAL A 223 2.60 -14.76 11.39
CA VAL A 223 2.45 -16.19 11.70
C VAL A 223 2.95 -16.48 13.10
N SER A 224 2.45 -17.55 13.72
CA SER A 224 3.00 -18.10 14.96
C SER A 224 3.91 -19.29 14.65
N GLU A 225 5.04 -19.39 15.35
CA GLU A 225 5.88 -20.61 15.37
C GLU A 225 5.53 -21.54 16.53
N ASP A 226 4.63 -21.13 17.43
CA ASP A 226 4.23 -21.91 18.61
C ASP A 226 3.20 -22.97 18.21
N PRO A 227 3.55 -24.27 18.20
CA PRO A 227 2.65 -25.35 17.82
C PRO A 227 1.50 -25.53 18.83
N SER A 228 1.58 -24.97 20.04
CA SER A 228 0.47 -25.02 21.01
C SER A 228 -0.65 -24.02 20.68
N ARG A 229 -0.40 -23.09 19.75
CA ARG A 229 -1.38 -22.08 19.30
C ARG A 229 -2.29 -22.57 18.18
N GLY A 230 -2.00 -23.74 17.63
CA GLY A 230 -2.85 -24.47 16.69
C GLY A 230 -2.10 -25.71 16.18
N GLU A 231 -2.82 -26.82 16.03
CA GLU A 231 -2.24 -28.10 15.57
C GLU A 231 -2.63 -28.46 14.11
N GLU A 232 -3.60 -27.75 13.53
CA GLU A 232 -4.09 -27.92 12.16
C GLU A 232 -3.95 -26.65 11.32
#